data_AF-A0A443SCY4-F1
#
_entry.id   AF-A0A443SCY4-F1
#
_cell.length_a   1.000
_cell.length_b   1.000
_cell.length_c   1.000
_cell.angle_alpha   90.00
_cell.angle_beta   90.00
_cell.angle_gamma   90.00
#
_symmetry.space_group_name_H-M   'P 1'
#
loop_
_entity.id
_entity.type
_entity.pdbx_description
1 polymer ?
#
loop_
_entity_poly.entity_id
_entity_poly.type
_entity_poly.pdbx_seq_one_letter_code
_entity_poly.pdbx_strand_id
1 'polypeptide(L)'
;MVSIHTKEENEYLHSILRKSRWFWLGGVALATNVKGHAWLDGSPFNYSNWNSGQPDEHSHCVILAFYNGLWSDWYCHKGAAMLCQKPKTTATFGTETLVTSNEWQFTQSFTGQYVEILTRNQFSFANTISGMKIEWNSSSSSMTNKITSLSQNITAMKDMIFDFDNKLRSVHEDLTKLWYFARLNQENLIQNYSRHLQKSIEMNVISDERNDALLDTSFDKSGSPILFNSVVCLVMTLMITTVIASLLYTRRRMRELSREVAYLRYTRHVTESDIMELR
;
A
#
# COMPACT_ATOMS: atom_id res chain seq x y z
N MET A 1 21.08 12.97 -40.82
CA MET A 1 22.22 13.10 -39.89
C MET A 1 22.83 11.71 -39.69
N VAL A 2 24.03 11.60 -39.12
CA VAL A 2 24.71 10.31 -38.87
C VAL A 2 24.07 9.56 -37.70
N SER A 3 23.83 8.26 -37.86
CA SER A 3 23.57 7.30 -36.78
C SER A 3 24.81 6.42 -36.57
N ILE A 4 24.99 5.90 -35.35
CA ILE A 4 26.15 5.06 -35.01
C ILE A 4 25.64 3.81 -34.32
N HIS A 5 25.97 2.64 -34.89
CA HIS A 5 25.48 1.33 -34.49
C HIS A 5 26.57 0.41 -33.98
N THR A 6 27.83 0.80 -34.14
CA THR A 6 28.98 -0.03 -33.77
C THR A 6 30.13 0.80 -33.21
N LYS A 7 31.01 0.14 -32.46
CA LYS A 7 32.23 0.75 -31.95
C LYS A 7 33.15 1.17 -33.10
N GLU A 8 33.21 0.37 -34.15
CA GLU A 8 34.03 0.58 -35.34
C GLU A 8 33.61 1.85 -36.09
N GLU A 9 32.30 2.09 -36.25
CA GLU A 9 31.78 3.33 -36.82
C GLU A 9 32.14 4.55 -35.96
N ASN A 10 32.02 4.43 -34.64
CA ASN A 10 32.36 5.51 -33.72
C ASN A 10 33.85 5.87 -33.80
N GLU A 11 34.72 4.87 -33.79
CA GLU A 11 36.18 5.05 -33.91
C GLU A 11 36.57 5.60 -35.28
N TYR A 12 35.90 5.15 -36.36
CA TYR A 12 36.09 5.69 -37.69
C TYR A 12 35.75 7.19 -37.73
N LEU A 13 34.59 7.60 -37.19
CA LEU A 13 34.23 9.00 -37.07
C LEU A 13 35.26 9.77 -36.23
N HIS A 14 35.71 9.22 -35.11
CA HIS A 14 36.76 9.85 -34.30
C HIS A 14 38.06 10.06 -35.07
N SER A 15 38.42 9.15 -35.99
CA SER A 15 39.64 9.20 -36.77
C SER A 15 39.63 10.26 -37.89
N ILE A 16 38.46 10.50 -38.49
CA ILE A 16 38.33 11.42 -39.64
C ILE A 16 37.91 12.84 -39.23
N LEU A 17 37.33 12.99 -38.04
CA LEU A 17 36.83 14.28 -37.55
C LEU A 17 37.93 15.08 -36.86
N ARG A 18 37.86 16.40 -36.99
CA ARG A 18 38.80 17.30 -36.33
C ARG A 18 38.61 17.23 -34.82
N LYS A 19 39.68 16.85 -34.11
CA LYS A 19 39.76 16.91 -32.64
C LYS A 19 39.45 18.33 -32.15
N SER A 20 38.80 18.44 -31.00
CA SER A 20 38.38 19.71 -30.39
C SER A 20 37.22 20.46 -31.07
N ARG A 21 36.42 19.79 -31.92
CA ARG A 21 35.17 20.35 -32.48
C ARG A 21 33.98 19.48 -32.10
N TRP A 22 32.85 20.13 -31.85
CA TRP A 22 31.56 19.49 -31.59
C TRP A 22 30.83 19.21 -32.89
N PHE A 23 30.25 18.02 -32.97
CA PHE A 23 29.47 17.57 -34.12
C PHE A 23 28.10 17.06 -33.70
N TRP A 24 27.04 17.51 -34.36
CA TRP A 24 25.72 16.95 -34.21
C TRP A 24 25.64 15.57 -34.86
N LEU A 25 25.17 14.60 -34.08
CA LEU A 25 24.69 13.31 -34.56
C LEU A 25 23.18 13.37 -34.80
N GLY A 26 22.63 12.31 -35.37
CA GLY A 26 21.20 12.19 -35.62
C GLY A 26 20.39 11.71 -34.43
N GLY A 27 20.94 11.66 -33.23
CA GLY A 27 20.24 11.13 -32.06
C GLY A 27 19.47 12.23 -31.34
N VAL A 28 18.23 11.96 -30.96
CA VAL A 28 17.36 12.89 -30.25
C VAL A 28 16.77 12.23 -29.01
N ALA A 29 16.60 13.00 -27.94
CA ALA A 29 15.86 12.52 -26.77
C ALA A 29 14.38 12.30 -27.11
N LEU A 30 13.79 11.23 -26.56
CA LEU A 30 12.41 10.84 -26.84
C LEU A 30 11.39 11.80 -26.19
N ALA A 31 11.67 12.25 -24.97
CA ALA A 31 10.84 13.20 -24.23
C ALA A 31 11.63 13.82 -23.07
N THR A 32 11.12 14.94 -22.54
CA THR A 32 11.65 15.51 -21.28
C THR A 32 11.50 14.50 -20.15
N ASN A 33 12.55 14.30 -19.34
CA ASN A 33 12.59 13.37 -18.20
C ASN A 33 12.41 11.87 -18.55
N VAL A 34 12.61 11.48 -19.81
CA VAL A 34 12.64 10.08 -20.22
C VAL A 34 14.07 9.71 -20.59
N LYS A 35 14.62 8.68 -19.92
CA LYS A 35 15.90 8.07 -20.27
C LYS A 35 15.76 7.28 -21.57
N GLY A 36 15.81 7.96 -22.71
CA GLY A 36 15.68 7.32 -24.01
C GLY A 36 16.03 8.24 -25.16
N HIS A 37 16.79 7.70 -26.11
CA HIS A 37 17.19 8.38 -27.33
C HIS A 37 16.79 7.54 -28.54
N ALA A 38 16.50 8.21 -29.66
CA ALA A 38 16.23 7.58 -30.94
C ALA A 38 17.03 8.24 -32.05
N TRP A 39 17.39 7.48 -33.07
CA TRP A 39 18.00 8.02 -34.28
C TRP A 39 16.93 8.58 -35.22
N LEU A 40 17.20 9.76 -35.79
CA LEU A 40 16.33 10.46 -36.73
C LEU A 40 16.13 9.71 -38.06
N ASP A 41 16.99 8.75 -38.38
CA ASP A 41 16.85 7.87 -39.56
C ASP A 41 15.99 6.62 -39.27
N GLY A 42 15.48 6.46 -38.05
CA GLY A 42 14.64 5.33 -37.63
C GLY A 42 15.39 4.02 -37.38
N SER A 43 16.71 4.03 -37.48
CA SER A 43 17.55 2.89 -37.15
C SER A 43 17.51 2.59 -35.64
N PRO A 44 17.75 1.34 -35.20
CA PRO A 44 17.68 0.98 -33.78
C PRO A 44 18.77 1.69 -32.98
N PHE A 45 18.42 2.19 -31.78
CA PHE A 45 19.38 2.75 -30.83
C PHE A 45 20.07 1.61 -30.04
N ASN A 46 20.95 0.89 -30.72
CA ASN A 46 21.58 -0.36 -30.24
C ASN A 46 23.04 -0.21 -29.78
N TYR A 47 23.62 0.97 -29.94
CA TYR A 47 24.98 1.30 -29.54
C TYR A 47 25.00 2.67 -28.88
N SER A 48 25.88 2.84 -27.89
CA SER A 48 26.10 4.12 -27.24
C SER A 48 27.54 4.28 -26.81
N ASN A 49 28.06 5.51 -26.88
CA ASN A 49 29.40 5.85 -26.41
C ASN A 49 29.39 7.14 -25.59
N TRP A 50 28.56 7.15 -24.55
CA TRP A 50 28.36 8.31 -23.68
C TRP A 50 29.64 8.77 -23.00
N ASN A 51 29.79 10.09 -22.91
CA ASN A 51 30.77 10.72 -22.05
C ASN A 51 30.40 10.50 -20.58
N SER A 52 31.37 10.63 -19.68
CA SER A 52 31.13 10.49 -18.24
C SER A 52 30.09 11.53 -17.77
N GLY A 53 29.06 11.06 -17.06
CA GLY A 53 27.99 11.93 -16.56
C GLY A 53 26.92 12.30 -17.61
N GLN A 54 26.91 11.64 -18.76
CA GLN A 54 25.92 11.84 -19.81
C GLN A 54 25.09 10.56 -20.04
N PRO A 55 23.84 10.66 -20.53
CA PRO A 55 23.10 11.91 -20.75
C PRO A 55 22.72 12.61 -19.43
N ASP A 56 22.61 13.94 -19.46
CA ASP A 56 22.15 14.77 -18.35
C ASP A 56 20.74 15.34 -18.65
N GLU A 57 19.77 15.06 -17.79
CA GLU A 57 18.34 15.21 -18.12
C GLU A 57 17.81 16.67 -18.10
N HIS A 58 18.66 17.67 -18.31
CA HIS A 58 18.37 19.06 -17.96
C HIS A 58 17.62 19.87 -19.03
N SER A 59 17.09 19.27 -20.10
CA SER A 59 16.51 20.03 -21.22
C SER A 59 15.32 19.36 -21.92
N HIS A 60 14.40 20.19 -22.41
CA HIS A 60 13.25 19.79 -23.22
C HIS A 60 13.60 19.41 -24.67
N CYS A 61 14.72 19.93 -25.20
CA CYS A 61 15.20 19.62 -26.53
C CYS A 61 16.68 19.29 -26.45
N VAL A 62 17.00 18.02 -26.70
CA VAL A 62 18.34 17.45 -26.57
C VAL A 62 18.68 16.66 -27.82
N ILE A 63 19.81 17.01 -28.43
CA ILE A 63 20.40 16.30 -29.57
C ILE A 63 21.75 15.75 -29.12
N LEU A 64 22.11 14.57 -29.65
CA LEU A 64 23.42 13.97 -29.41
C LEU A 64 24.52 14.78 -30.11
N ALA A 65 25.48 15.22 -29.32
CA ALA A 65 26.70 15.86 -29.76
C ALA A 65 27.89 14.91 -29.57
N PHE A 66 28.75 14.88 -30.57
CA PHE A 66 29.98 14.09 -30.60
C PHE A 66 31.18 15.00 -30.38
N TYR A 67 31.99 14.68 -29.36
CA TYR A 67 33.22 15.37 -29.05
C TYR A 67 34.30 14.38 -28.64
N ASN A 68 35.42 14.39 -29.37
CA ASN A 68 36.57 13.52 -29.11
C ASN A 68 36.20 12.04 -28.92
N GLY A 69 35.25 11.52 -29.72
CA GLY A 69 34.87 10.11 -29.69
C GLY A 69 33.71 9.78 -28.77
N LEU A 70 33.36 10.69 -27.84
CA LEU A 70 32.31 10.47 -26.85
C LEU A 70 31.06 11.30 -27.15
N TRP A 71 29.92 10.84 -26.66
CA TRP A 71 28.63 11.46 -26.89
C TRP A 71 28.20 12.24 -25.67
N SER A 72 27.65 13.42 -25.88
CA SER A 72 27.03 14.24 -24.85
C SER A 72 25.70 14.69 -25.39
N ASP A 73 24.72 14.77 -24.52
CA ASP A 73 23.42 15.26 -24.90
C ASP A 73 23.44 16.78 -24.69
N TRP A 74 22.92 17.54 -25.65
CA TRP A 74 23.14 18.98 -25.67
C TRP A 74 21.92 19.74 -26.18
N TYR A 75 21.75 20.97 -25.69
CA TYR A 75 20.65 21.84 -26.07
C TYR A 75 20.59 22.09 -27.59
N CYS A 76 19.45 21.78 -28.21
CA CYS A 76 19.25 21.89 -29.66
C CYS A 76 19.57 23.25 -30.30
N HIS A 77 19.46 24.33 -29.52
CA HIS A 77 19.67 25.70 -30.01
C HIS A 77 21.15 26.12 -30.05
N LYS A 78 22.05 25.26 -29.57
CA LYS A 78 23.50 25.54 -29.57
C LYS A 78 24.10 25.24 -30.95
N GLY A 79 25.18 25.93 -31.27
CA GLY A 79 25.88 25.73 -32.54
C GLY A 79 26.85 24.56 -32.48
N ALA A 80 26.71 23.58 -33.38
CA ALA A 80 27.72 22.55 -33.66
C ALA A 80 27.69 22.19 -35.15
N ALA A 81 28.76 21.56 -35.65
CA ALA A 81 28.82 21.15 -37.05
C ALA A 81 27.95 19.90 -37.29
N MET A 82 27.21 19.84 -38.39
CA MET A 82 26.34 18.69 -38.68
C MET A 82 27.11 17.57 -39.38
N LEU A 83 26.90 16.32 -38.95
CA LEU A 83 27.37 15.15 -39.70
C LEU A 83 26.23 14.52 -40.49
N CYS A 84 26.49 14.29 -41.78
CA CYS A 84 25.57 13.64 -42.69
C CYS A 84 26.09 12.26 -43.06
N GLN A 85 25.20 11.26 -43.07
CA GLN A 85 25.46 9.97 -43.69
C GLN A 85 24.68 9.84 -44.99
N LYS A 86 25.24 9.08 -45.92
CA LYS A 86 24.55 8.64 -47.13
C LYS A 86 24.61 7.11 -47.22
N PRO A 87 23.55 6.46 -47.70
CA PRO A 87 23.61 5.04 -48.02
C PRO A 87 24.75 4.79 -49.01
N LYS A 88 25.47 3.68 -48.83
CA LYS A 88 26.46 3.24 -49.82
C LYS A 88 25.70 2.81 -51.07
N THR A 89 25.73 3.64 -52.11
CA THR A 89 25.20 3.26 -53.42
C THR A 89 26.10 2.15 -53.98
N THR A 90 25.69 0.90 -53.87
CA THR A 90 26.28 -0.18 -54.67
C THR A 90 25.85 0.05 -56.11
N ALA A 91 26.71 0.71 -56.88
CA ALA A 91 26.57 0.75 -58.33
C ALA A 91 26.83 -0.67 -58.85
N THR A 92 25.77 -1.45 -59.01
CA THR A 92 25.80 -2.64 -59.86
C THR A 92 25.98 -2.13 -61.28
N PHE A 93 27.22 -2.13 -61.79
CA PHE A 93 27.48 -1.85 -63.20
C PHE A 93 27.01 -3.06 -64.02
N GLY A 94 25.71 -3.07 -64.32
CA GLY A 94 25.07 -3.95 -65.29
C GLY A 94 24.10 -3.11 -66.11
N THR A 95 24.56 -2.73 -67.31
CA THR A 95 23.79 -2.16 -68.44
C THR A 95 22.90 -0.94 -68.16
N GLU A 96 23.45 0.23 -68.50
CA GLU A 96 22.81 1.49 -68.89
C GLU A 96 21.38 1.80 -68.39
N THR A 97 21.29 2.75 -67.46
CA THR A 97 20.52 3.99 -67.69
C THR A 97 21.09 5.08 -66.78
N LEU A 98 21.83 6.03 -67.37
CA LEU A 98 22.20 7.26 -66.69
C LEU A 98 20.95 8.12 -66.54
N VAL A 99 20.21 7.92 -65.44
CA VAL A 99 19.25 8.92 -64.97
C VAL A 99 20.10 10.03 -64.33
N THR A 100 20.27 11.14 -65.04
CA THR A 100 20.61 12.41 -64.40
C THR A 100 19.44 12.73 -63.47
N SER A 101 19.58 12.43 -62.18
CA SER A 101 18.56 12.72 -61.18
C SER A 101 18.69 14.18 -60.76
N ASN A 102 17.95 15.00 -61.49
CA ASN A 102 17.72 16.41 -61.21
C ASN A 102 17.06 16.51 -59.82
N GLU A 103 17.83 16.91 -58.81
CA GLU A 103 17.55 17.80 -57.66
C GLU A 103 16.18 17.87 -56.93
N TRP A 104 15.16 17.03 -57.20
CA TRP A 104 13.85 17.10 -56.53
C TRP A 104 13.25 15.76 -56.06
N GLN A 105 13.92 14.62 -56.31
CA GLN A 105 13.46 13.31 -55.83
C GLN A 105 13.89 13.00 -54.39
N PHE A 106 14.95 13.66 -53.90
CA PHE A 106 15.51 13.39 -52.58
C PHE A 106 14.64 13.94 -51.43
N THR A 107 13.94 15.07 -51.63
CA THR A 107 13.11 15.74 -50.61
C THR A 107 11.75 15.07 -50.40
N GLN A 108 11.14 14.51 -51.46
CA GLN A 108 9.89 13.75 -51.33
C GLN A 108 10.11 12.37 -50.68
N SER A 109 11.21 11.69 -51.00
CA SER A 109 11.59 10.42 -50.37
C SER A 109 11.86 10.57 -48.87
N PHE A 110 12.53 11.66 -48.46
CA PHE A 110 12.82 11.92 -47.04
C PHE A 110 11.54 12.18 -46.24
N THR A 111 10.61 12.98 -46.79
CA THR A 111 9.34 13.29 -46.12
C THR A 111 8.47 12.04 -46.01
N GLY A 112 8.39 11.22 -47.08
CA GLY A 112 7.65 9.95 -47.07
C GLY A 112 8.20 8.94 -46.06
N GLN A 113 9.52 8.74 -46.01
CA GLN A 113 10.15 7.84 -45.02
C GLN A 113 9.95 8.33 -43.59
N TYR A 114 10.08 9.64 -43.35
CA TYR A 114 9.88 10.21 -42.03
C TYR A 114 8.45 10.02 -41.54
N VAL A 115 7.46 10.26 -42.41
CA VAL A 115 6.03 10.02 -42.10
C VAL A 115 5.76 8.54 -41.87
N GLU A 116 6.34 7.63 -42.66
CA GLU A 116 6.15 6.20 -42.49
C GLU A 116 6.75 5.68 -41.16
N ILE A 117 7.97 6.11 -40.81
CA ILE A 117 8.63 5.75 -39.55
C ILE A 117 7.84 6.29 -38.36
N LEU A 118 7.41 7.55 -38.41
CA LEU A 118 6.57 8.13 -37.37
C LEU A 118 5.25 7.36 -37.22
N THR A 119 4.60 7.01 -38.33
CA THR A 119 3.34 6.26 -38.32
C THR A 119 3.55 4.85 -37.74
N ARG A 120 4.65 4.17 -38.09
CA ARG A 120 4.99 2.85 -37.57
C ARG A 120 5.31 2.90 -36.07
N ASN A 121 6.03 3.92 -35.63
CA ASN A 121 6.33 4.15 -34.21
C ASN A 121 5.05 4.47 -33.42
N GLN A 122 4.16 5.29 -33.99
CA GLN A 122 2.84 5.59 -33.41
C GLN A 122 1.97 4.32 -33.28
N PHE A 123 1.94 3.48 -34.32
CA PHE A 123 1.18 2.22 -34.29
C PHE A 123 1.77 1.21 -33.30
N SER A 124 3.11 1.08 -33.27
CA SER A 124 3.82 0.25 -32.30
C SER A 124 3.51 0.69 -30.87
N PHE A 125 3.61 2.00 -30.60
CA PHE A 125 3.28 2.57 -29.31
C PHE A 125 1.82 2.33 -28.92
N ALA A 126 0.87 2.54 -29.85
CA ALA A 126 -0.55 2.29 -29.61
C ALA A 126 -0.83 0.81 -29.26
N ASN A 127 -0.15 -0.13 -29.90
CA ASN A 127 -0.26 -1.56 -29.59
C ASN A 127 0.33 -1.89 -28.21
N THR A 128 1.49 -1.32 -27.87
CA THR A 128 2.08 -1.48 -26.53
C THR A 128 1.14 -0.96 -25.45
N ILE A 129 0.59 0.24 -25.62
CA ILE A 129 -0.38 0.83 -24.67
C ILE A 129 -1.64 -0.03 -24.56
N SER A 130 -2.12 -0.60 -25.68
CA SER A 130 -3.27 -1.51 -25.67
C SER A 130 -2.97 -2.79 -24.91
N GLY A 131 -1.78 -3.37 -25.07
CA GLY A 131 -1.32 -4.53 -24.30
C GLY A 131 -1.23 -4.23 -22.80
N MET A 132 -0.60 -3.10 -22.45
CA MET A 132 -0.53 -2.63 -21.06
C MET A 132 -1.93 -2.41 -20.47
N LYS A 133 -2.89 -1.92 -21.26
CA LYS A 133 -4.27 -1.75 -20.80
C LYS A 133 -4.94 -3.07 -20.46
N ILE A 134 -4.72 -4.12 -21.25
CA ILE A 134 -5.25 -5.46 -21.00
C ILE A 134 -4.63 -6.04 -19.72
N GLU A 135 -3.30 -5.97 -19.58
CA GLU A 135 -2.59 -6.45 -18.39
C GLU A 135 -3.01 -5.70 -17.12
N TRP A 136 -3.16 -4.38 -17.21
CA TRP A 136 -3.67 -3.55 -16.13
C TRP A 136 -5.09 -3.98 -15.72
N ASN A 137 -5.99 -4.16 -16.68
CA ASN A 137 -7.37 -4.57 -16.40
C ASN A 137 -7.43 -5.95 -15.73
N SER A 138 -6.60 -6.90 -16.18
CA SER A 138 -6.47 -8.23 -15.57
C SER A 138 -5.97 -8.14 -14.12
N SER A 139 -4.88 -7.39 -13.90
CA SER A 139 -4.30 -7.18 -12.56
C SER A 139 -5.26 -6.48 -11.61
N SER A 140 -5.94 -5.43 -12.08
CA SER A 140 -6.95 -4.68 -11.33
C SER A 140 -8.13 -5.58 -10.93
N SER A 141 -8.59 -6.45 -11.84
CA SER A 141 -9.68 -7.39 -11.55
C SER A 141 -9.27 -8.42 -10.49
N SER A 142 -8.06 -8.97 -10.59
CA SER A 142 -7.49 -9.88 -9.59
C SER A 142 -7.39 -9.23 -8.21
N MET A 143 -6.90 -7.98 -8.15
CA MET A 143 -6.81 -7.20 -6.90
C MET A 143 -8.20 -6.96 -6.31
N THR A 144 -9.17 -6.58 -7.14
CA THR A 144 -10.56 -6.33 -6.73
C THR A 144 -11.21 -7.58 -6.12
N ASN A 145 -10.97 -8.74 -6.72
CA ASN A 145 -11.47 -10.02 -6.19
C ASN A 145 -10.87 -10.34 -4.83
N LYS A 146 -9.56 -10.14 -4.65
CA LYS A 146 -8.88 -10.32 -3.35
C LYS A 146 -9.43 -9.38 -2.28
N ILE A 147 -9.60 -8.10 -2.61
CA ILE A 147 -10.18 -7.10 -1.70
C ILE A 147 -11.61 -7.48 -1.31
N THR A 148 -12.40 -7.97 -2.27
CA THR A 148 -13.78 -8.38 -2.04
C THR A 148 -13.85 -9.59 -1.11
N SER A 149 -13.03 -10.61 -1.34
CA SER A 149 -12.91 -11.78 -0.47
C SER A 149 -12.48 -11.39 0.95
N LEU A 150 -11.48 -10.50 1.07
CA LEU A 150 -11.04 -10.00 2.38
C LEU A 150 -12.15 -9.22 3.09
N SER A 151 -12.89 -8.38 2.37
CA SER A 151 -14.03 -7.64 2.92
C SER A 151 -15.12 -8.57 3.43
N GLN A 152 -15.42 -9.66 2.71
CA GLN A 152 -16.39 -10.67 3.14
C GLN A 152 -15.94 -11.37 4.43
N ASN A 153 -14.67 -11.75 4.52
CA ASN A 153 -14.10 -12.37 5.72
C ASN A 153 -14.17 -11.41 6.94
N ILE A 154 -13.89 -10.12 6.74
CA ILE A 154 -14.01 -9.11 7.80
C ILE A 154 -15.46 -8.97 8.28
N THR A 155 -16.44 -8.97 7.37
CA THR A 155 -17.86 -8.92 7.73
C THR A 155 -18.26 -10.16 8.54
N ALA A 156 -17.89 -11.36 8.10
CA ALA A 156 -18.16 -12.59 8.84
C ALA A 156 -17.54 -12.57 10.26
N MET A 157 -16.32 -12.06 10.39
CA MET A 157 -15.70 -11.87 11.72
C MET A 157 -16.47 -10.88 12.59
N LYS A 158 -16.97 -9.77 12.02
CA LYS A 158 -17.79 -8.81 12.77
C LYS A 158 -19.07 -9.45 13.29
N ASP A 159 -19.74 -10.26 12.48
CA ASP A 159 -20.96 -10.96 12.87
C ASP A 159 -20.71 -11.96 14.00
N MET A 160 -19.60 -12.71 13.93
CA MET A 160 -19.19 -13.60 15.03
C MET A 160 -18.93 -12.84 16.34
N ILE A 161 -18.29 -11.67 16.26
CA ILE A 161 -18.02 -10.86 17.46
C ILE A 161 -19.31 -10.28 18.03
N PHE A 162 -20.25 -9.88 17.16
CA PHE A 162 -21.57 -9.43 17.59
C PHE A 162 -22.37 -10.54 18.30
N ASP A 163 -22.36 -11.76 17.77
CA ASP A 163 -22.97 -12.93 18.43
C ASP A 163 -22.32 -13.20 19.80
N PHE A 164 -20.99 -13.12 19.87
CA PHE A 164 -20.27 -13.28 21.14
C PHE A 164 -20.62 -12.19 22.17
N ASP A 165 -20.76 -10.92 21.77
CA ASP A 165 -21.18 -9.82 22.66
C ASP A 165 -22.60 -10.07 23.21
N ASN A 166 -23.52 -10.56 22.37
CA ASN A 166 -24.88 -10.90 22.79
C ASN A 166 -24.89 -12.05 23.80
N LYS A 167 -24.08 -13.10 23.58
CA LYS A 167 -23.94 -14.21 24.54
C LYS A 167 -23.36 -13.74 25.86
N LEU A 168 -22.34 -12.90 25.84
CA LEU A 168 -21.76 -12.32 27.07
C LEU A 168 -22.76 -11.48 27.84
N ARG A 169 -23.59 -10.70 27.15
CA ARG A 169 -24.66 -9.92 27.77
C ARG A 169 -25.68 -10.81 28.47
N SER A 170 -26.09 -11.90 27.82
CA SER A 170 -26.99 -12.91 28.41
C SER A 170 -26.39 -13.51 29.68
N VAL A 171 -25.12 -13.95 29.64
CA VAL A 171 -24.42 -14.47 30.82
C VAL A 171 -24.33 -13.42 31.94
N HIS A 172 -24.07 -12.16 31.60
CA HIS A 172 -24.04 -11.07 32.56
C HIS A 172 -25.39 -10.86 33.25
N GLU A 173 -26.49 -10.89 32.50
CA GLU A 173 -27.85 -10.79 33.06
C GLU A 173 -28.15 -11.95 34.02
N ASP A 174 -27.80 -13.18 33.66
CA ASP A 174 -28.01 -14.35 34.51
C ASP A 174 -27.15 -14.32 35.76
N LEU A 175 -25.88 -13.93 35.66
CA LEU A 175 -25.01 -13.71 36.83
C LEU A 175 -25.56 -12.60 37.74
N THR A 176 -26.14 -11.54 37.17
CA THR A 176 -26.76 -10.45 37.94
C THR A 176 -27.99 -10.93 38.71
N LYS A 177 -28.84 -11.75 38.08
CA LYS A 177 -29.99 -12.39 38.76
C LYS A 177 -29.55 -13.31 39.90
N LEU A 178 -28.54 -14.15 39.66
CA LEU A 178 -27.97 -15.04 40.68
C LEU A 178 -27.39 -14.26 41.85
N TRP A 179 -26.65 -13.18 41.59
CA TRP A 179 -26.11 -12.30 42.61
C TRP A 179 -27.22 -11.69 43.48
N TYR A 180 -28.28 -11.17 42.85
CA TYR A 180 -29.42 -10.60 43.57
C TYR A 180 -30.14 -11.64 44.45
N PHE A 181 -30.35 -12.84 43.92
CA PHE A 181 -30.94 -13.96 44.68
C PHE A 181 -30.07 -14.37 45.87
N ALA A 182 -28.76 -14.53 45.67
CA ALA A 182 -27.82 -14.87 46.74
C ALA A 182 -27.82 -13.81 47.85
N ARG A 183 -27.81 -12.53 47.47
CA ARG A 183 -27.90 -11.40 48.40
C ARG A 183 -29.19 -11.43 49.22
N LEU A 184 -30.35 -11.61 48.58
CA LEU A 184 -31.63 -11.68 49.27
C LEU A 184 -31.70 -12.85 50.26
N ASN A 185 -31.18 -14.02 49.88
CA ASN A 185 -31.12 -15.17 50.79
C ASN A 185 -30.21 -14.91 51.99
N GLN A 186 -29.06 -14.27 51.77
CA GLN A 186 -28.14 -13.90 52.83
C GLN A 186 -28.76 -12.88 53.80
N GLU A 187 -29.44 -11.84 53.27
CA GLU A 187 -30.16 -10.86 54.09
C GLU A 187 -31.29 -11.50 54.91
N ASN A 188 -32.06 -12.43 54.32
CA ASN A 188 -33.10 -13.19 55.03
C ASN A 188 -32.53 -14.10 56.13
N LEU A 189 -31.41 -14.77 55.88
CA LEU A 189 -30.72 -15.60 56.88
C LEU A 189 -30.23 -14.74 58.06
N ILE A 190 -29.62 -13.60 57.78
CA ILE A 190 -29.18 -12.64 58.81
C ILE A 190 -30.37 -12.12 59.62
N GLN A 191 -31.49 -11.77 58.96
CA GLN A 191 -32.71 -11.33 59.63
C GLN A 191 -33.37 -12.42 60.48
N ASN A 192 -33.38 -13.67 60.02
CA ASN A 192 -33.90 -14.79 60.80
C ASN A 192 -33.01 -15.08 62.02
N TYR A 193 -31.69 -15.09 61.84
CA TYR A 193 -30.75 -15.35 62.92
C TYR A 193 -30.77 -14.24 63.98
N SER A 194 -30.82 -12.97 63.56
CA SER A 194 -30.99 -11.83 64.46
C SER A 194 -32.32 -11.89 65.22
N ARG A 195 -33.44 -12.26 64.57
CA ARG A 195 -34.71 -12.51 65.27
C ARG A 195 -34.59 -13.63 66.30
N HIS A 196 -33.95 -14.75 65.98
CA HIS A 196 -33.76 -15.86 66.92
C HIS A 196 -32.87 -15.49 68.11
N LEU A 197 -31.76 -14.78 67.86
CA LEU A 197 -30.90 -14.25 68.91
C LEU A 197 -31.65 -13.27 69.81
N GLN A 198 -32.40 -12.34 69.23
CA GLN A 198 -33.18 -11.37 69.99
C GLN A 198 -34.24 -12.06 70.86
N LYS A 199 -34.93 -13.07 70.33
CA LYS A 199 -35.89 -13.88 71.08
C LYS A 199 -35.21 -14.70 72.20
N SER A 200 -34.00 -15.21 71.96
CA SER A 200 -33.23 -15.95 72.96
C SER A 200 -32.73 -15.04 74.08
N ILE A 201 -32.32 -13.81 73.75
CA ILE A 201 -31.95 -12.78 74.73
C ILE A 201 -33.19 -12.37 75.53
N GLU A 202 -34.33 -12.13 74.89
CA GLU A 202 -35.59 -11.81 75.58
C GLU A 202 -36.04 -12.95 76.52
N MET A 203 -35.94 -14.21 76.09
CA MET A 203 -36.24 -15.37 76.95
C MET A 203 -35.23 -15.52 78.09
N ASN A 204 -33.95 -15.23 77.87
CA ASN A 204 -32.94 -15.26 78.91
C ASN A 204 -33.12 -14.11 79.92
N VAL A 205 -33.46 -12.90 79.47
CA VAL A 205 -33.78 -11.76 80.35
C VAL A 205 -35.02 -12.05 81.21
N ILE A 206 -36.02 -12.77 80.68
CA ILE A 206 -37.19 -13.23 81.45
C ILE A 206 -36.82 -14.35 82.47
N SER A 207 -35.74 -15.09 82.22
CA SER A 207 -35.20 -16.08 83.16
C SER A 207 -34.17 -15.53 84.17
N ASP A 208 -33.55 -14.39 83.86
CA ASP A 208 -32.49 -13.76 84.66
C ASP A 208 -33.05 -12.87 85.79
N GLU A 209 -34.32 -12.44 85.70
CA GLU A 209 -35.04 -11.93 86.88
C GLU A 209 -35.28 -13.01 87.95
N ARG A 210 -34.85 -14.26 87.73
CA ARG A 210 -35.09 -15.38 88.64
C ARG A 210 -33.86 -16.14 89.13
N ASN A 211 -32.63 -15.83 88.72
CA ASN A 211 -31.41 -16.46 89.27
C ASN A 211 -30.17 -15.56 89.18
N ASP A 212 -30.04 -14.63 90.12
CA ASP A 212 -28.73 -14.09 90.52
C ASP A 212 -27.88 -15.23 91.13
N ALA A 213 -26.99 -15.83 90.32
CA ALA A 213 -25.65 -16.30 90.71
C ALA A 213 -25.05 -17.28 89.70
N LEU A 214 -23.76 -17.07 89.40
CA LEU A 214 -22.76 -18.03 88.90
C LEU A 214 -22.82 -18.42 87.41
N LEU A 215 -21.98 -17.80 86.56
CA LEU A 215 -20.67 -18.35 86.20
C LEU A 215 -19.96 -17.51 85.11
N ASP A 216 -18.78 -17.05 85.49
CA ASP A 216 -17.67 -16.65 84.64
C ASP A 216 -17.10 -17.89 83.92
N THR A 217 -17.16 -17.95 82.59
CA THR A 217 -16.31 -18.85 81.77
C THR A 217 -16.07 -18.27 80.36
N SER A 218 -14.84 -17.78 80.19
CA SER A 218 -13.88 -18.13 79.12
C SER A 218 -14.19 -17.92 77.62
N PHE A 219 -13.19 -17.29 76.99
CA PHE A 219 -12.87 -17.18 75.57
C PHE A 219 -13.16 -18.38 74.64
N ASP A 220 -13.67 -18.00 73.46
CA ASP A 220 -13.44 -18.44 72.07
C ASP A 220 -12.78 -19.81 71.78
N LYS A 221 -13.49 -20.67 71.03
CA LYS A 221 -12.93 -21.68 70.11
C LYS A 221 -13.92 -21.96 68.95
N SER A 222 -13.59 -21.44 67.77
CA SER A 222 -13.92 -21.92 66.41
C SER A 222 -15.37 -21.87 65.91
N GLY A 223 -16.07 -20.74 66.04
CA GLY A 223 -17.35 -20.48 65.37
C GLY A 223 -17.22 -19.48 64.22
N SER A 224 -16.56 -19.83 63.12
CA SER A 224 -16.28 -18.90 62.01
C SER A 224 -17.39 -18.86 60.94
N PRO A 225 -18.17 -17.77 60.82
CA PRO A 225 -18.86 -17.43 59.55
C PRO A 225 -18.33 -16.15 58.88
N ILE A 226 -17.22 -15.57 59.37
CA ILE A 226 -16.71 -14.27 58.87
C ILE A 226 -15.64 -14.44 57.78
N LEU A 227 -14.74 -15.42 57.89
CA LEU A 227 -13.61 -15.59 56.94
C LEU A 227 -13.99 -16.29 55.61
N PHE A 228 -15.01 -17.14 55.60
CA PHE A 228 -15.46 -17.80 54.37
C PHE A 228 -16.18 -16.83 53.42
N ASN A 229 -16.92 -15.86 53.99
CA ASN A 229 -17.64 -14.84 53.22
C ASN A 229 -16.70 -13.79 52.60
N SER A 230 -15.61 -13.41 53.28
CA SER A 230 -14.65 -12.42 52.76
C SER A 230 -13.84 -12.97 51.58
N VAL A 231 -13.39 -14.23 51.64
CA VAL A 231 -12.58 -14.83 50.57
C VAL A 231 -13.41 -15.11 49.32
N VAL A 232 -14.63 -15.65 49.47
CA VAL A 232 -15.53 -15.87 48.32
C VAL A 232 -15.93 -14.54 47.66
N CYS A 233 -16.18 -13.49 48.44
CA CYS A 233 -16.48 -12.16 47.91
C CYS A 233 -15.28 -11.52 47.20
N LEU A 234 -14.06 -11.67 47.73
CA LEU A 234 -12.82 -11.22 47.07
C LEU A 234 -12.54 -11.99 45.77
N VAL A 235 -12.73 -13.30 45.75
CA VAL A 235 -12.54 -14.11 44.53
C VAL A 235 -13.58 -13.75 43.48
N MET A 236 -14.86 -13.57 43.85
CA MET A 236 -15.92 -13.17 42.92
C MET A 236 -15.70 -11.75 42.37
N THR A 237 -15.30 -10.80 43.21
CA THR A 237 -14.98 -9.43 42.76
C THR A 237 -13.75 -9.37 41.87
N LEU A 238 -12.70 -10.17 42.16
CA LEU A 238 -11.54 -10.32 41.28
C LEU A 238 -11.89 -10.97 39.94
N MET A 239 -12.76 -11.98 39.92
CA MET A 239 -13.23 -12.60 38.67
C MET A 239 -14.09 -11.63 37.84
N ILE A 240 -14.99 -10.89 38.49
CA ILE A 240 -15.83 -9.90 37.80
C ILE A 240 -14.99 -8.75 37.25
N THR A 241 -14.02 -8.24 38.01
CA THR A 241 -13.15 -7.13 37.56
C THR A 241 -12.21 -7.55 36.44
N THR A 242 -11.67 -8.78 36.46
CA THR A 242 -10.83 -9.29 35.36
C THR A 242 -11.63 -9.54 34.09
N VAL A 243 -12.87 -10.04 34.20
CA VAL A 243 -13.78 -10.18 33.06
C VAL A 243 -14.15 -8.80 32.48
N ILE A 244 -14.54 -7.83 33.32
CA ILE A 244 -14.87 -6.47 32.88
C ILE A 244 -13.66 -5.80 32.21
N ALA A 245 -12.46 -5.91 32.80
CA ALA A 245 -11.24 -5.36 32.22
C ALA A 245 -10.94 -5.97 30.84
N SER A 246 -11.12 -7.29 30.69
CA SER A 246 -10.93 -8.00 29.41
C SER A 246 -11.95 -7.57 28.37
N LEU A 247 -13.22 -7.36 28.74
CA LEU A 247 -14.27 -6.87 27.86
C LEU A 247 -14.06 -5.41 27.43
N LEU A 248 -13.61 -4.55 28.34
CA LEU A 248 -13.27 -3.16 28.02
C LEU A 248 -12.07 -3.09 27.07
N TYR A 249 -11.08 -3.96 27.27
CA TYR A 249 -9.92 -4.07 26.40
C TYR A 249 -10.30 -4.51 24.99
N THR A 250 -11.08 -5.59 24.84
CA THR A 250 -11.53 -6.06 23.53
C THR A 250 -12.42 -5.03 22.83
N ARG A 251 -13.31 -4.36 23.56
CA ARG A 251 -14.16 -3.28 23.01
C ARG A 251 -13.34 -2.09 22.51
N ARG A 252 -12.26 -1.71 23.22
CA ARG A 252 -11.36 -0.64 22.78
C ARG A 252 -10.61 -1.04 21.51
N ARG A 253 -10.09 -2.26 21.45
CA ARG A 253 -9.38 -2.78 20.28
C ARG A 253 -10.27 -2.89 19.04
N MET A 254 -11.53 -3.29 19.21
CA MET A 254 -12.54 -3.31 18.16
C MET A 254 -12.82 -1.93 17.57
N ARG A 255 -12.85 -0.87 18.39
CA ARG A 255 -13.02 0.51 17.91
C ARG A 255 -11.81 1.01 17.11
N GLU A 256 -10.60 0.61 17.49
CA GLU A 256 -9.38 0.93 16.74
C GLU A 256 -9.39 0.26 15.37
N LEU A 257 -9.67 -1.05 15.31
CA LEU A 257 -9.82 -1.79 14.05
C LEU A 257 -10.93 -1.22 13.16
N SER A 258 -12.04 -0.80 13.74
CA SER A 258 -13.12 -0.11 13.02
C SER A 258 -12.66 1.20 12.36
N ARG A 259 -11.76 1.97 13.00
CA ARG A 259 -11.21 3.22 12.44
C ARG A 259 -10.21 2.94 11.32
N GLU A 260 -9.36 1.94 11.49
CA GLU A 260 -8.42 1.52 10.43
C GLU A 260 -9.16 1.05 9.17
N VAL A 261 -10.22 0.26 9.34
CA VAL A 261 -11.06 -0.17 8.21
C VAL A 261 -11.77 1.01 7.54
N ALA A 262 -12.22 2.01 8.30
CA ALA A 262 -12.82 3.23 7.74
C ALA A 262 -11.80 4.06 6.95
N TYR A 263 -10.57 4.17 7.45
CA TYR A 263 -9.47 4.85 6.77
C TYR A 263 -9.12 4.17 5.44
N LEU A 264 -8.98 2.83 5.42
CA LEU A 264 -8.72 2.07 4.19
C LEU A 264 -9.83 2.22 3.15
N ARG A 265 -11.09 2.38 3.59
CA ARG A 265 -12.23 2.62 2.70
C ARG A 265 -12.20 4.05 2.12
N TYR A 266 -11.80 5.05 2.92
CA TYR A 266 -11.61 6.42 2.46
C TYR A 266 -10.48 6.52 1.44
N THR A 267 -9.31 5.92 1.70
CA THR A 267 -8.18 5.94 0.75
C THR A 267 -8.54 5.26 -0.57
N ARG A 268 -9.35 4.20 -0.54
CA ARG A 268 -9.88 3.57 -1.77
C ARG A 268 -10.75 4.53 -2.59
N HIS A 269 -11.64 5.27 -1.96
CA HIS A 269 -12.49 6.25 -2.66
C HIS A 269 -11.69 7.41 -3.26
N VAL A 270 -10.67 7.89 -2.55
CA VAL A 270 -9.76 8.91 -3.08
C VAL A 270 -9.03 8.39 -4.32
N THR A 271 -8.49 7.16 -4.27
CA THR A 271 -7.83 6.57 -5.44
C THR A 271 -8.77 6.34 -6.63
N GLU A 272 -10.03 5.95 -6.39
CA GLU A 272 -11.02 5.79 -7.49
C GLU A 272 -11.42 7.14 -8.10
N SER A 273 -11.52 8.20 -7.28
CA SER A 273 -11.76 9.59 -7.69
C SER A 273 -10.64 10.16 -8.55
N ASP A 274 -9.39 10.05 -8.08
CA ASP A 274 -8.22 10.58 -8.79
C ASP A 274 -7.99 9.88 -10.13
N ILE A 275 -8.36 8.60 -10.24
CA ILE A 275 -8.32 7.83 -11.50
C ILE A 275 -9.43 8.28 -12.47
N MET A 276 -10.56 8.79 -11.98
CA MET A 276 -11.66 9.30 -12.80
C MET A 276 -11.39 10.71 -13.34
N GLU A 277 -10.64 11.53 -12.62
CA GLU A 277 -10.27 12.91 -13.01
C GLU A 277 -9.15 12.96 -14.07
N LEU A 278 -8.43 11.84 -14.27
CA LEU A 278 -7.39 11.65 -15.30
C LEU A 278 -7.92 11.11 -16.64
N ARG A 279 -9.25 11.07 -16.84
CA ARG A 279 -9.92 10.50 -18.01
C ARG A 279 -10.65 11.57 -18.83
#